data_AF-A0A1F8ZJX1-F1
#
_entry.id   AF-A0A1F8ZJX1-F1
#
_cell.length_a   1.000
_cell.length_b   1.000
_cell.length_c   1.000
_cell.angle_alpha   90.00
_cell.angle_beta   90.00
_cell.angle_gamma   90.00
#
_symmetry.space_group_name_H-M   'P 1'
#
loop_
_entity.id
_entity.type
_entity.pdbx_description
1 polymer ?
#
loop_
_entity_poly.entity_id
_entity_poly.type
_entity_poly.pdbx_seq_one_letter_code
_entity_poly.pdbx_strand_id
1 'polypeptide(L)'
;MDKTEMQSQCWGCGYKAKIPGDEHISCLFNWGAASQPALNMPAGNPHGIQHGWYIFPFSYDPIWMTEECMAFSKEDDPEKKLQNDPFTKLLAILTRVK
;
A
#
# COMPACT_ATOMS: atom_id res chain seq x y z
N MET A 1 -13.08 16.17 -5.23
CA MET A 1 -11.68 16.64 -5.17
C MET A 1 -11.14 16.77 -6.59
N ASP A 2 -10.22 17.70 -6.81
CA ASP A 2 -9.51 17.80 -8.09
C ASP A 2 -8.59 16.58 -8.26
N LYS A 3 -8.41 16.11 -9.50
CA LYS A 3 -7.63 14.89 -9.82
C LYS A 3 -6.17 15.02 -9.35
N THR A 4 -5.64 16.24 -9.40
CA THR A 4 -4.28 16.60 -8.95
C THR A 4 -4.10 16.39 -7.45
N GLU A 5 -5.14 16.64 -6.66
CA GLU A 5 -5.11 16.52 -5.20
C GLU A 5 -5.07 15.05 -4.79
N MET A 6 -5.89 14.20 -5.41
CA MET A 6 -5.96 12.75 -5.18
C MET A 6 -4.63 12.04 -5.44
N GLN A 7 -3.96 12.36 -6.55
CA GLN A 7 -2.66 11.78 -6.91
C GLN A 7 -1.55 12.18 -5.92
N SER A 8 -1.65 13.37 -5.32
CA SER A 8 -0.68 13.86 -4.34
C SER A 8 -0.83 13.22 -2.95
N GLN A 9 -2.00 12.64 -2.63
CA GLN A 9 -2.29 12.11 -1.29
C GLN A 9 -1.33 10.99 -0.89
N CYS A 10 -1.00 10.06 -1.78
CA CYS A 10 -0.12 8.95 -1.43
C CYS A 10 1.31 9.42 -1.06
N TRP A 11 1.77 10.55 -1.60
CA TRP A 11 3.07 11.13 -1.23
C TRP A 11 3.08 11.67 0.21
N GLY A 12 1.94 12.12 0.72
CA GLY A 12 1.75 12.59 2.10
C GLY A 12 1.21 11.54 3.07
N CYS A 13 1.02 10.29 2.62
CA CYS A 13 0.41 9.24 3.42
C CYS A 13 1.43 8.63 4.42
N GLY A 14 1.04 8.43 5.67
CA GLY A 14 1.87 7.79 6.71
C GLY A 14 2.15 6.31 6.43
N TYR A 15 1.31 5.65 5.62
CA TYR A 15 1.53 4.29 5.16
C TYR A 15 2.46 4.18 3.94
N LYS A 16 2.94 5.29 3.39
CA LYS A 16 3.91 5.30 2.29
C LYS A 16 5.23 4.70 2.73
N ALA A 17 5.79 3.81 1.90
CA ALA A 17 7.15 3.34 2.03
C ALA A 17 7.94 3.53 0.74
N LYS A 18 9.21 3.95 0.91
CA LYS A 18 10.16 4.09 -0.19
C LYS A 18 10.69 2.72 -0.60
N ILE A 19 10.82 2.50 -1.91
CA ILE A 19 11.44 1.30 -2.47
C ILE A 19 12.90 1.64 -2.80
N PRO A 20 13.90 0.93 -2.24
CA PRO A 20 15.30 1.22 -2.55
C PRO A 20 15.62 1.01 -4.03
N GLY A 21 16.12 2.06 -4.70
CA GLY A 21 16.52 2.01 -6.10
C GLY A 21 15.38 2.15 -7.12
N ASP A 22 14.16 2.45 -6.66
CA ASP A 22 12.98 2.71 -7.49
C ASP A 22 12.38 4.06 -7.09
N GLU A 23 11.85 4.81 -8.06
CA GLU A 23 11.16 6.08 -7.81
C GLU A 23 9.67 5.89 -7.49
N HIS A 24 9.15 4.68 -7.71
CA HIS A 24 7.85 4.29 -7.22
C HIS A 24 7.83 4.16 -5.69
N ILE A 25 6.60 4.15 -5.16
CA ILE A 25 6.35 3.93 -3.74
C ILE A 25 5.57 2.65 -3.50
N SER A 26 5.56 2.20 -2.24
CA SER A 26 4.75 1.09 -1.75
C SER A 26 3.81 1.57 -0.64
N CYS A 27 2.71 0.84 -0.42
CA CYS A 27 1.75 1.09 0.65
C CYS A 27 1.84 -0.02 1.71
N LEU A 28 2.08 0.39 2.96
CA LEU A 28 2.17 -0.49 4.12
C LEU A 28 0.83 -0.68 4.85
N PHE A 29 -0.27 -0.13 4.34
CA PHE A 29 -1.59 -0.38 4.94
C PHE A 29 -1.95 -1.87 4.80
N ASN A 30 -2.44 -2.48 5.87
CA ASN A 30 -2.83 -3.88 5.88
C ASN A 30 -4.23 -4.08 5.29
N TRP A 31 -4.29 -4.16 3.95
CA TRP A 31 -5.53 -4.36 3.19
C TRP A 31 -6.24 -5.69 3.46
N GLY A 32 -5.56 -6.66 4.09
CA GLY A 32 -6.10 -7.99 4.39
C GLY A 32 -6.45 -8.21 5.86
N ALA A 33 -6.26 -7.23 6.74
CA ALA A 33 -6.54 -7.40 8.17
C ALA A 33 -8.05 -7.46 8.44
N ALA A 34 -8.51 -8.54 9.07
CA ALA A 34 -9.91 -8.70 9.48
C ALA A 34 -10.37 -7.66 10.52
N SER A 35 -9.43 -7.00 11.22
CA SER A 35 -9.71 -5.89 12.14
C SER A 35 -9.96 -4.56 11.44
N GLN A 36 -9.67 -4.45 10.14
CA GLN A 36 -9.91 -3.23 9.36
C GLN A 36 -11.30 -3.27 8.72
N PRO A 37 -11.94 -2.09 8.53
CA PRO A 37 -13.11 -2.01 7.67
C PRO A 37 -12.79 -2.57 6.28
N ALA A 38 -13.77 -3.20 5.65
CA ALA A 38 -13.64 -3.72 4.28
C ALA A 38 -13.48 -2.55 3.30
N LEU A 39 -12.24 -2.07 3.14
CA LEU A 39 -11.85 -1.01 2.23
C LEU A 39 -11.37 -1.62 0.91
N ASN A 40 -11.78 -1.01 -0.20
CA ASN A 40 -11.29 -1.39 -1.51
C ASN A 40 -9.95 -0.71 -1.79
N MET A 41 -9.04 -1.44 -2.42
CA MET A 41 -7.82 -0.86 -2.96
C MET A 41 -8.19 0.14 -4.08
N PRO A 42 -7.58 1.33 -4.11
CA PRO A 42 -7.89 2.34 -5.13
C PRO A 42 -7.51 1.85 -6.54
N ALA A 43 -8.43 2.01 -7.49
CA ALA A 43 -8.18 1.62 -8.87
C ALA A 43 -7.06 2.43 -9.54
N GLY A 44 -6.41 1.80 -10.51
CA GLY A 44 -5.37 2.41 -11.33
C GLY A 44 -5.83 2.66 -12.76
N ASN A 45 -5.19 3.64 -13.40
CA ASN A 45 -5.37 3.91 -14.82
C ASN A 45 -4.89 2.71 -15.65
N PRO A 46 -5.68 2.22 -16.63
CA PRO A 46 -5.30 1.07 -17.46
C PRO A 46 -3.95 1.21 -18.15
N HIS A 47 -3.57 2.43 -18.58
CA HIS A 47 -2.28 2.69 -19.20
C HIS A 47 -1.12 2.49 -18.21
N GLY A 48 -1.24 3.04 -16.99
CA GLY A 48 -0.24 2.85 -15.93
C GLY A 48 -0.10 1.40 -15.50
N ILE A 49 -1.21 0.66 -15.43
CA ILE A 49 -1.21 -0.78 -15.11
C ILE A 49 -0.50 -1.57 -16.22
N GLN A 50 -0.84 -1.32 -17.49
CA GLN A 50 -0.27 -2.05 -18.63
C GLN A 50 1.25 -1.85 -18.76
N HIS A 51 1.75 -0.67 -18.40
CA HIS A 51 3.18 -0.35 -18.43
C HIS A 51 3.92 -0.70 -17.13
N GLY A 52 3.23 -1.24 -16.11
CA GLY A 52 3.84 -1.60 -14.83
C GLY A 52 4.18 -0.42 -13.93
N TRP A 53 3.66 0.77 -14.23
CA TRP A 53 3.83 1.98 -13.41
C TRP A 53 2.83 2.06 -12.25
N TYR A 54 1.82 1.19 -12.23
CA TYR A 54 0.85 1.11 -11.14
C TYR A 54 0.59 -0.33 -10.74
N ILE A 55 1.43 -0.86 -9.85
CA ILE A 55 1.31 -2.19 -9.24
C ILE A 55 0.99 -1.99 -7.75
N PHE A 56 -0.20 -1.47 -7.47
CA PHE A 56 -0.65 -1.21 -6.10
C PHE A 56 -0.96 -2.53 -5.36
N PRO A 57 -0.60 -2.69 -4.07
CA PRO A 57 0.07 -1.74 -3.17
C PRO A 57 1.62 -1.82 -3.19
N PHE A 58 2.23 -2.59 -4.07
CA PHE A 58 3.64 -3.01 -3.95
C PHE A 58 4.66 -2.07 -4.58
N SER A 59 4.39 -1.54 -5.78
CA SER A 59 5.24 -0.57 -6.47
C SER A 59 4.38 0.21 -7.46
N TYR A 60 4.12 1.48 -7.18
CA TYR A 60 3.27 2.31 -8.01
C TYR A 60 3.67 3.78 -7.97
N ASP A 61 3.41 4.49 -9.08
CA ASP A 61 3.35 5.95 -9.12
C ASP A 61 1.91 6.41 -8.85
N PRO A 62 1.67 7.19 -7.77
CA PRO A 62 0.36 7.73 -7.43
C PRO A 62 -0.33 8.53 -8.53
N ILE A 63 0.41 9.05 -9.52
CA ILE A 63 -0.18 9.78 -10.65
C ILE A 63 -1.16 8.90 -11.45
N TRP A 64 -0.97 7.57 -11.43
CA TRP A 64 -1.85 6.63 -12.12
C TRP A 64 -3.06 6.21 -11.30
N MET A 65 -3.22 6.68 -10.05
CA MET A 65 -4.41 6.42 -9.24
C MET A 65 -5.63 7.16 -9.83
N THR A 66 -6.78 6.48 -9.92
CA THR A 66 -8.01 7.05 -10.48
C THR A 66 -9.12 7.27 -9.47
N GLU A 67 -8.95 6.75 -8.26
CA GLU A 67 -9.94 6.79 -7.19
C GLU A 67 -9.32 7.25 -5.88
N GLU A 68 -10.14 7.84 -5.01
CA GLU A 68 -9.70 8.27 -3.69
C GLU A 68 -9.39 7.06 -2.81
N CYS A 69 -8.28 7.13 -2.07
CA CYS A 69 -7.89 6.08 -1.15
C CYS A 69 -8.54 6.32 0.22
N MET A 70 -9.57 5.53 0.56
CA MET A 70 -10.25 5.60 1.86
C MET A 70 -9.35 5.25 3.06
N ALA A 71 -8.18 4.65 2.81
CA ALA A 71 -7.17 4.36 3.82
C ALA A 71 -6.12 5.48 3.97
N PHE A 72 -6.26 6.60 3.26
CA PHE A 72 -5.34 7.73 3.39
C PHE A 72 -5.34 8.27 4.83
N SER A 73 -4.12 8.47 5.36
CA SER A 73 -3.89 9.13 6.64
C SER A 73 -2.55 9.82 6.62
N LYS A 74 -2.45 11.01 7.23
CA LYS A 74 -1.17 11.74 7.34
C LYS A 74 -0.19 11.05 8.28
N GLU A 75 -0.73 10.42 9.31
CA GLU A 75 0.03 9.63 10.29
C GLU A 75 -0.31 8.17 10.11
N ASP A 76 0.66 7.28 10.31
CA ASP A 76 0.40 5.86 10.33
C ASP A 76 -0.14 5.40 11.67
N ASP A 77 -0.89 4.30 11.60
CA ASP A 77 -1.30 3.52 12.76
C ASP A 77 -0.58 2.17 12.72
N PRO A 78 0.28 1.85 13.72
CA PRO A 78 0.99 0.57 13.80
C PRO A 78 0.08 -0.67 13.81
N GLU A 79 -1.17 -0.55 14.26
CA GLU A 79 -2.14 -1.65 14.26
C GLU A 79 -2.71 -1.91 12.86
N LYS A 80 -2.73 -0.87 12.02
CA LYS A 80 -3.23 -0.92 10.62
C LYS A 80 -2.12 -1.17 9.62
N LYS A 81 -0.85 -1.05 10.04
CA LYS A 81 0.30 -1.38 9.20
C LYS A 81 0.45 -2.89 9.01
N LEU A 82 0.94 -3.28 7.85
CA LEU A 82 1.36 -4.65 7.58
C LEU A 82 2.52 -4.96 8.53
N GLN A 83 2.23 -5.66 9.62
CA GLN A 83 3.26 -5.99 10.61
C GLN A 83 4.19 -7.04 9.98
N ASN A 84 5.44 -6.63 9.74
CA ASN A 84 6.53 -7.55 9.48
C ASN A 84 6.96 -8.17 10.80
N ASP A 85 6.07 -8.94 11.43
CA ASP A 85 6.32 -9.53 12.73
C ASP A 85 7.38 -10.64 12.60
N PRO A 86 8.57 -10.49 13.21
CA PRO A 86 9.61 -11.49 13.17
C PRO A 86 9.17 -12.81 13.83
N PHE A 87 8.21 -12.79 14.76
CA PHE A 87 7.68 -14.01 15.38
C PHE A 87 6.81 -14.82 14.40
N THR A 88 6.03 -14.16 13.55
CA THR A 88 5.26 -14.80 12.48
C THR A 88 6.19 -15.47 11.47
N LYS A 89 7.33 -14.84 11.13
CA LYS A 89 8.38 -15.48 10.32
C LYS A 89 9.01 -16.67 11.02
N LEU A 90 9.30 -16.55 12.33
CA LEU A 90 9.89 -17.63 13.12
C LEU A 90 8.93 -18.82 13.25
N LEU A 91 7.65 -18.59 13.54
CA LEU A 91 6.60 -19.61 13.59
C LEU A 91 6.42 -20.33 12.25
N ALA A 92 6.47 -19.60 11.13
CA ALA A 92 6.41 -20.20 9.80
C ALA A 92 7.62 -21.11 9.48
N ILE A 93 8.80 -20.81 10.04
CA ILE A 93 9.99 -21.67 9.92
C ILE A 93 9.84 -22.90 10.82
N LEU A 94 9.40 -22.72 12.06
CA LEU A 94 9.26 -23.81 13.04
C LEU A 94 8.15 -24.82 12.68
N THR A 95 7.09 -24.38 12.02
CA THR A 95 5.97 -25.23 11.60
C THR A 95 6.25 -26.04 10.31
N ARG A 96 7.36 -25.78 9.61
CA ARG A 96 7.77 -26.49 8.38
C ARG A 96 8.71 -27.68 8.61
N VAL A 97 9.11 -27.94 9.85
CA VAL A 97 9.88 -29.15 10.19
C VAL A 97 8.91 -30.26 10.55
N LYS A 98 8.64 -31.14 9.59
CA LYS A 98 8.02 -32.45 9.82
C LYS A 98 8.99 -33.53 9.40
#